data_AF-A0A8X6TD00-F1
#
_entry.id   AF-A0A8X6TD00-F1
#
_cell.length_a   1.000
_cell.length_b   1.000
_cell.length_c   1.000
_cell.angle_alpha   90.00
_cell.angle_beta   90.00
_cell.angle_gamma   90.00
#
_symmetry.space_group_name_H-M   'P 1'
#
loop_
_entity.id
_entity.type
_entity.pdbx_description
1 polymer ?
#
loop_
_entity_poly.entity_id
_entity_poly.type
_entity_poly.pdbx_seq_one_letter_code
_entity_poly.pdbx_strand_id
1 'polypeptide(L)'
;MPRRTFITVEEKSLHGHKAIKDRLTLALCANAIGDFKIKPLLVFHSENLRSFKAYKVMKEKLQVQWRANSKAWVIHQFFIEWMNIVFGPSVKK
;
A
#
# COMPACT_ATOMS: atom_id res chain seq x y z
N MET A 1 9.97 -6.03 -10.92
CA MET A 1 8.72 -6.65 -10.40
C MET A 1 9.07 -7.93 -9.65
N PRO A 2 8.35 -8.28 -8.57
CA PRO A 2 8.60 -9.54 -7.85
C PRO A 2 8.39 -10.72 -8.80
N ARG A 3 9.33 -11.68 -8.79
CA ARG A 3 9.34 -12.83 -9.70
C ARG A 3 8.36 -13.95 -9.31
N ARG A 4 7.77 -13.90 -8.10
CA ARG A 4 7.00 -15.01 -7.53
C ARG A 4 5.82 -14.49 -6.72
N THR A 5 4.64 -15.08 -6.95
CA THR A 5 3.45 -14.92 -6.12
C THR A 5 3.60 -15.78 -4.87
N PHE A 6 3.43 -15.19 -3.68
CA PHE A 6 3.40 -15.96 -2.44
C PHE A 6 2.00 -16.57 -2.27
N ILE A 7 1.93 -17.90 -2.18
CA ILE A 7 0.72 -18.67 -1.90
C ILE A 7 0.85 -19.14 -0.46
N THR A 8 -0.18 -18.96 0.38
CA THR A 8 -0.11 -19.46 1.76
C THR A 8 -0.12 -20.99 1.78
N VAL A 9 0.36 -21.60 2.87
CA VAL A 9 0.38 -23.07 3.00
C VAL A 9 -1.05 -23.63 2.97
N GLU A 10 -2.01 -22.92 3.58
CA GLU A 10 -3.42 -23.31 3.54
C GLU A 10 -4.02 -23.18 2.14
N GLU A 11 -3.61 -22.17 1.38
CA GLU A 11 -4.10 -21.92 0.02
C GLU A 11 -3.61 -23.00 -0.97
N LYS A 12 -2.43 -23.59 -0.69
CA LYS A 12 -1.84 -24.69 -1.47
C LYS A 12 -2.52 -26.04 -1.26
N SER A 13 -3.13 -26.28 -0.10
CA SER A 13 -3.74 -27.57 0.26
C SER A 13 -5.17 -27.73 -0.26
N LEU A 14 -5.77 -26.66 -0.81
CA LEU A 14 -7.12 -26.66 -1.34
C LEU A 14 -7.14 -27.16 -2.79
N HIS A 15 -7.88 -28.25 -3.03
CA HIS A 15 -8.01 -28.84 -4.38
C HIS A 15 -8.81 -27.90 -5.30
N GLY A 16 -8.28 -27.60 -6.49
CA GLY A 16 -8.88 -26.64 -7.43
C GLY A 16 -8.63 -25.16 -7.10
N HIS A 17 -7.73 -24.85 -6.16
CA HIS A 17 -7.51 -23.48 -5.71
C HIS A 17 -6.80 -22.60 -6.75
N LYS A 18 -7.41 -21.45 -7.07
CA LYS A 18 -6.80 -20.38 -7.87
C LYS A 18 -6.16 -19.35 -6.95
N ALA A 19 -4.84 -19.23 -7.00
CA ALA A 19 -4.10 -18.28 -6.17
C ALA A 19 -4.73 -16.87 -6.19
N ILE A 20 -4.92 -16.29 -5.00
CA ILE A 20 -5.39 -14.93 -4.81
C ILE A 20 -4.41 -13.98 -5.51
N LYS A 21 -4.93 -13.21 -6.48
CA LYS A 21 -4.16 -12.19 -7.20
C LYS A 21 -4.38 -10.82 -6.60
N ASP A 22 -4.31 -10.72 -5.27
CA ASP A 22 -4.35 -9.42 -4.62
C ASP A 22 -3.08 -8.66 -4.95
N ARG A 23 -3.29 -7.41 -5.37
CA ARG A 23 -2.22 -6.49 -5.72
C ARG A 23 -2.27 -5.34 -4.74
N LEU A 24 -1.11 -5.00 -4.23
CA LEU A 24 -0.87 -3.82 -3.44
C LEU A 24 0.39 -3.15 -3.99
N THR A 25 0.35 -1.84 -4.17
CA THR A 25 1.55 -1.06 -4.48
C THR A 25 1.93 -0.19 -3.29
N LEU A 26 3.21 -0.21 -2.94
CA LEU A 26 3.79 0.61 -1.89
C LEU A 26 4.89 1.48 -2.52
N ALA A 27 4.76 2.80 -2.43
CA ALA A 27 5.84 3.73 -2.75
C ALA A 27 6.56 4.11 -1.46
N LEU A 28 7.85 3.76 -1.41
CA LEU A 28 8.75 4.04 -0.29
C LEU A 28 9.69 5.18 -0.66
N CYS A 29 10.07 5.99 0.32
CA CYS A 29 11.11 7.00 0.15
C CYS A 29 11.89 7.13 1.46
N ALA A 30 13.21 7.11 1.35
CA ALA A 30 14.14 7.29 2.45
C ALA A 30 15.37 8.04 1.93
N ASN A 31 16.12 8.67 2.84
CA ASN A 31 17.42 9.25 2.48
C ASN A 31 18.49 8.16 2.34
N ALA A 32 19.67 8.53 1.81
CA ALA A 32 20.74 7.58 1.53
C ALA A 32 21.32 6.90 2.79
N ILE A 33 21.31 7.61 3.92
CA ILE A 33 21.81 7.11 5.21
C ILE A 33 20.79 6.15 5.86
N GLY A 34 19.49 6.28 5.53
CA GLY A 34 18.43 5.39 5.97
C GLY A 34 17.85 5.71 7.35
N ASP A 35 18.31 6.77 8.00
CA ASP A 35 17.81 7.32 9.27
C ASP A 35 16.53 8.15 9.09
N PHE A 36 16.28 8.63 7.87
CA PHE A 36 15.07 9.38 7.54
C PHE A 36 14.19 8.64 6.53
N LYS A 37 12.97 8.29 6.95
CA LYS A 37 11.98 7.57 6.13
C LYS A 37 10.70 8.38 6.04
N ILE A 38 10.21 8.56 4.81
CA ILE A 38 8.95 9.24 4.53
C ILE A 38 7.79 8.26 4.75
N LYS A 39 6.67 8.75 5.29
CA LYS A 39 5.40 8.00 5.36
C LYS A 39 5.05 7.44 3.97
N PRO A 40 4.97 6.11 3.77
CA PRO A 40 4.76 5.53 2.46
C PRO A 40 3.39 5.84 1.84
N LEU A 41 3.30 5.82 0.51
CA LEU A 41 2.01 5.76 -0.21
C LEU A 41 1.65 4.30 -0.44
N LEU A 42 0.47 3.89 0.04
CA LEU A 42 -0.04 2.54 -0.13
C LEU A 42 -1.32 2.60 -0.98
N VAL A 43 -1.30 1.90 -2.13
CA VAL A 43 -2.45 1.78 -3.04
C VAL A 43 -2.94 0.36 -3.10
N PHE A 44 -4.18 0.15 -2.66
CA PHE A 44 -4.87 -1.14 -2.71
C PHE A 44 -6.00 -1.15 -3.74
N HIS A 45 -6.54 -2.34 -4.05
CA HIS A 45 -7.61 -2.44 -5.05
C HIS A 45 -8.97 -1.92 -4.57
N SER A 46 -9.21 -1.91 -3.26
CA SER A 46 -10.49 -1.51 -2.64
C SER A 46 -10.33 -0.38 -1.63
N GLU A 47 -11.24 0.59 -1.68
CA GLU A 47 -11.24 1.73 -0.75
C GLU A 47 -11.56 1.30 0.68
N ASN A 48 -12.52 0.38 0.86
CA ASN A 48 -12.98 -0.05 2.18
C ASN A 48 -12.85 -1.57 2.33
N LEU A 49 -11.77 -1.99 2.98
CA LEU A 49 -11.56 -3.38 3.37
C LEU A 49 -12.57 -3.82 4.43
N ARG A 50 -13.02 -5.08 4.36
CA ARG A 50 -13.89 -5.67 5.39
C ARG A 50 -13.23 -5.63 6.77
N SER A 51 -11.91 -5.88 6.83
CA SER A 51 -11.12 -5.76 8.06
C SER A 51 -11.11 -4.33 8.60
N PHE A 52 -11.02 -3.30 7.74
CA PHE A 52 -11.07 -1.91 8.21
C PHE A 52 -12.39 -1.59 8.90
N LYS A 53 -13.51 -2.08 8.37
CA LYS A 53 -14.81 -1.93 9.01
C LYS A 53 -14.91 -2.70 10.32
N ALA A 54 -14.49 -3.97 10.32
CA ALA A 54 -14.55 -4.85 11.50
C ALA A 54 -13.75 -4.28 12.68
N TYR A 55 -12.57 -3.72 12.40
CA TYR A 55 -11.67 -3.16 13.41
C TYR A 55 -11.76 -1.63 13.55
N LYS A 56 -12.76 -0.98 12.94
CA LYS A 56 -12.96 0.48 12.97
C LYS A 56 -11.67 1.27 12.67
N VAL A 57 -10.91 0.83 11.67
CA VAL A 57 -9.62 1.43 11.30
C VAL A 57 -9.84 2.84 10.78
N MET A 58 -9.15 3.82 11.38
CA MET A 58 -9.10 5.20 10.90
C MET A 58 -7.92 5.33 9.93
N LYS A 59 -8.21 5.56 8.64
CA LYS A 59 -7.19 5.59 7.58
C LYS A 59 -6.15 6.70 7.79
N GLU A 60 -6.56 7.80 8.40
CA GLU A 60 -5.72 8.97 8.68
C GLU A 60 -4.65 8.64 9.72
N LYS A 61 -4.97 7.73 10.66
CA LYS A 61 -4.06 7.26 11.72
C LYS A 61 -3.08 6.19 11.24
N LEU A 62 -3.23 5.68 10.01
CA LEU A 62 -2.29 4.73 9.46
C LEU A 62 -0.91 5.38 9.25
N GLN A 63 0.14 4.58 9.43
CA GLN A 63 1.52 4.95 9.11
C GLN A 63 1.82 4.96 7.60
N VAL A 64 0.77 4.93 6.77
CA VAL A 64 0.81 5.05 5.32
C VAL A 64 -0.26 6.03 4.85
N GLN A 65 -0.07 6.68 3.71
CA GLN A 65 -1.15 7.34 3.01
C GLN A 65 -1.94 6.29 2.23
N TRP A 66 -3.16 6.00 2.67
CA TRP A 66 -4.04 5.02 2.01
C TRP A 66 -4.71 5.61 0.78
N ARG A 67 -4.64 4.92 -0.35
CA ARG A 67 -5.42 5.21 -1.55
C ARG A 67 -5.95 3.90 -2.14
N ALA A 68 -7.03 3.98 -2.92
CA ALA A 68 -7.52 2.84 -3.67
C ALA A 68 -7.66 3.12 -5.17
N ASN A 69 -7.33 2.10 -5.95
CA ASN A 69 -7.49 2.05 -7.40
C ASN A 69 -7.73 0.60 -7.76
N SER A 70 -8.71 0.28 -8.59
CA SER A 70 -9.06 -1.11 -8.95
C SER A 70 -7.90 -1.95 -9.50
N LYS A 71 -6.90 -1.30 -10.12
CA LYS A 71 -5.66 -1.95 -10.62
C LYS A 71 -4.54 -2.05 -9.57
N ALA A 72 -4.74 -1.44 -8.41
CA ALA A 72 -3.77 -1.21 -7.34
C ALA A 72 -2.50 -0.49 -7.81
N TRP A 73 -2.59 0.35 -8.84
CA TRP A 73 -1.46 1.13 -9.38
C TRP A 73 -1.43 2.52 -8.76
N VAL A 74 -0.22 3.05 -8.53
CA VAL A 74 -0.01 4.47 -8.27
C VAL A 74 -0.26 5.24 -9.57
N ILE A 75 -1.26 6.12 -9.57
CA ILE A 75 -1.53 7.03 -10.67
C ILE A 75 -0.89 8.40 -10.39
N HIS A 76 -0.71 9.21 -11.43
CA HIS A 76 -0.13 10.55 -11.33
C HIS A 76 -0.77 11.39 -10.21
N GLN A 77 -2.11 11.37 -10.11
CA GLN A 77 -2.84 12.13 -9.09
C GLN A 77 -2.46 11.71 -7.66
N PHE A 78 -2.38 10.41 -7.37
CA PHE A 78 -1.98 9.93 -6.04
C PHE A 78 -0.53 10.25 -5.72
N PHE A 79 0.34 10.19 -6.73
CA PHE A 79 1.74 10.53 -6.56
C PHE A 79 1.93 12.02 -6.25
N ILE A 80 1.34 12.92 -7.03
CA ILE A 80 1.44 14.38 -6.80
C ILE A 80 0.84 14.77 -5.45
N GLU A 81 -0.29 14.17 -5.09
CA GLU A 81 -0.91 14.40 -3.79
C GLU A 81 0.01 13.97 -2.63
N TRP A 82 0.58 12.77 -2.71
CA TRP A 82 1.56 12.31 -1.72
C TRP A 82 2.82 13.19 -1.69
N MET A 83 3.29 13.65 -2.85
CA MET A 83 4.43 14.57 -2.95
C MET A 83 4.17 15.88 -2.21
N ASN A 84 2.98 16.45 -2.36
CA ASN A 84 2.64 17.75 -1.78
C ASN A 84 2.22 17.68 -0.30
N ILE A 85 1.49 16.64 0.09
CA ILE A 85 0.90 16.52 1.44
C ILE A 85 1.84 15.79 2.40
N VAL A 86 2.62 14.82 1.91
CA VAL A 86 3.47 13.98 2.76
C VAL A 86 4.95 14.29 2.54
N PHE A 87 5.47 14.13 1.32
CA PHE A 87 6.91 14.27 1.08
C PHE A 87 7.42 15.70 1.33
N GLY A 88 6.83 16.70 0.66
CA GLY A 88 7.28 18.09 0.71
C GLY A 88 7.37 18.67 2.13
N PRO A 89 6.33 18.50 2.98
CA PRO A 89 6.40 18.92 4.38
C PRO A 89 7.39 18.10 5.23
N SER A 90 7.63 16.83 4.88
CA SER A 90 8.54 15.96 5.63
C SER A 90 10.01 16.33 5.42
N VAL A 91 10.40 16.77 4.21
CA VAL A 91 11.81 17.07 3.87
C VAL A 91 12.25 18.50 4.16
N LYS A 92 11.33 19.41 4.48
CA LYS A 92 11.62 20.83 4.78
C LYS A 92 11.99 21.07 6.26
N LYS A 93 12.23 20.01 7.03
CA LYS A 93 12.61 20.08 8.44
C LYS A 93 14.12 20.19 8.60
#